data_AF-A0A520HXD5-F1
#
_entry.id   AF-A0A520HXD5-F1
#
_cell.length_a   1.000
_cell.length_b   1.000
_cell.length_c   1.000
_cell.angle_alpha   90.00
_cell.angle_beta   90.00
_cell.angle_gamma   90.00
#
_symmetry.space_group_name_H-M   'P 1'
#
loop_
_entity.id
_entity.type
_entity.pdbx_description
1 polymer ?
#
loop_
_entity_poly.entity_id
_entity_poly.type
_entity_poly.pdbx_seq_one_letter_code
_entity_poly.pdbx_strand_id
1 'polypeptide(L)'
;MPRLADLPWLIGYAAAFAAAHQAAAGWGGQGFYSLLYPAAGVRLALLWSRGPRLTLAVMATELIVQTIAGIIVPGQAGWLTAANGVARPALTYGIVVWLVRHVAARSQSSLGVAPMPLGLAAVTAPVAATMAALPWTLFSPELTGVSGLRQTVASLTGFVVGDLLGVLLIAPPLLWVVHAGQDRPRALHRPTLRQLAGLAEAALVLGAAIAASTLLAEIGLGVPAAPALLAVAWIGLRFGRTAGWCAIVIVAAIVLPFTATDLPVAERLALHM
;
A
#
# COMPACT_ATOMS: atom_id res chain seq x y z
N MET A 1 4.79 -0.21 -25.36
CA MET A 1 3.97 -1.42 -25.57
C MET A 1 4.61 -2.61 -24.85
N PRO A 2 3.80 -3.52 -24.28
CA PRO A 2 4.28 -4.74 -23.62
C PRO A 2 4.95 -5.67 -24.63
N ARG A 3 6.00 -6.38 -24.21
CA ARG A 3 6.69 -7.40 -25.01
C ARG A 3 6.17 -8.78 -24.60
N LEU A 4 6.35 -9.81 -25.44
CA LEU A 4 5.99 -11.20 -25.10
C LEU A 4 6.64 -11.67 -23.79
N ALA A 5 7.86 -11.20 -23.48
CA ALA A 5 8.54 -11.47 -22.22
C ALA A 5 7.87 -10.88 -20.96
N ASP A 6 6.94 -9.92 -21.12
CA ASP A 6 6.20 -9.31 -20.02
C ASP A 6 4.94 -10.14 -19.66
N LEU A 7 4.51 -11.07 -20.52
CA LEU A 7 3.30 -11.88 -20.35
C LEU A 7 3.25 -12.71 -19.05
N PRO A 8 4.30 -13.44 -18.63
CA PRO A 8 4.25 -14.17 -17.35
C PRO A 8 4.09 -13.24 -16.14
N TRP A 9 4.59 -12.00 -16.24
CA TRP A 9 4.45 -11.00 -15.18
C TRP A 9 3.05 -10.44 -15.10
N LEU A 10 2.37 -10.28 -16.23
CA LEU A 10 0.97 -9.87 -16.28
C LEU A 10 0.04 -10.97 -15.75
N ILE A 11 0.34 -12.25 -16.02
CA ILE A 11 -0.40 -13.38 -15.46
C ILE A 11 -0.21 -13.45 -13.94
N GLY A 12 1.04 -13.41 -13.47
CA GLY A 12 1.34 -13.38 -12.03
C GLY A 12 0.71 -12.16 -11.33
N TYR A 13 0.71 -11.01 -12.01
CA TYR A 13 0.03 -9.81 -11.56
C TYR A 13 -1.48 -10.00 -11.43
N ALA A 14 -2.14 -10.58 -12.43
CA ALA A 14 -3.58 -10.82 -12.41
C ALA A 14 -3.99 -11.67 -11.19
N ALA A 15 -3.24 -12.75 -10.92
CA ALA A 15 -3.47 -13.62 -9.77
C ALA A 15 -3.22 -12.89 -8.45
N ALA A 16 -2.09 -12.18 -8.32
CA ALA A 16 -1.75 -11.41 -7.13
C ALA A 16 -2.76 -10.28 -6.86
N PHE A 17 -3.21 -9.59 -7.90
CA PHE A 17 -4.24 -8.55 -7.83
C PHE A 17 -5.58 -9.14 -7.38
N ALA A 18 -6.02 -10.26 -7.97
CA ALA A 18 -7.27 -10.91 -7.59
C ALA A 18 -7.27 -11.31 -6.10
N ALA A 19 -6.20 -11.96 -5.64
CA ALA A 19 -6.05 -12.35 -4.24
C ALA A 19 -6.00 -11.13 -3.29
N ALA A 20 -5.20 -10.12 -3.65
CA ALA A 20 -5.07 -8.89 -2.88
C ALA A 20 -6.38 -8.09 -2.81
N HIS A 21 -7.14 -8.06 -3.90
CA HIS A 21 -8.42 -7.38 -3.97
C HIS A 21 -9.48 -8.09 -3.13
N GLN A 22 -9.52 -9.44 -3.15
CA GLN A 22 -10.39 -10.21 -2.25
C GLN A 22 -10.02 -10.02 -0.79
N ALA A 23 -8.73 -10.02 -0.45
CA ALA A 23 -8.27 -9.77 0.92
C ALA A 23 -8.72 -8.40 1.41
N ALA A 24 -8.69 -7.37 0.56
CA ALA A 24 -9.13 -6.02 0.91
C ALA A 24 -10.61 -5.94 1.34
N ALA A 25 -11.46 -6.92 0.97
CA ALA A 25 -12.86 -6.93 1.37
C ALA A 25 -13.03 -6.91 2.91
N GLY A 26 -12.10 -7.53 3.66
CA GLY A 26 -12.13 -7.56 5.13
C GLY A 26 -11.89 -6.19 5.79
N TRP A 27 -11.30 -5.23 5.07
CA TRP A 27 -11.03 -3.88 5.58
C TRP A 27 -11.85 -2.79 4.88
N GLY A 28 -12.78 -3.19 4.01
CA GLY A 28 -13.82 -2.33 3.45
C GLY A 28 -14.99 -2.11 4.42
N GLY A 29 -15.91 -1.22 4.05
CA GLY A 29 -17.16 -0.99 4.77
C GLY A 29 -18.10 -0.07 3.98
N GLN A 30 -19.33 0.10 4.45
CA GLN A 30 -20.26 1.01 3.79
C GLN A 30 -19.80 2.47 3.98
N GLY A 31 -19.64 3.19 2.87
CA GLY A 31 -19.31 4.62 2.86
C GLY A 31 -17.82 4.99 2.91
N PHE A 32 -16.89 4.02 2.87
CA PHE A 32 -15.45 4.30 2.78
C PHE A 32 -14.68 3.21 2.02
N TYR A 33 -13.56 3.62 1.41
CA TYR A 33 -12.64 2.69 0.75
C TYR A 33 -11.90 1.82 1.75
N SER A 34 -11.41 0.64 1.31
CA SER A 34 -10.69 -0.27 2.18
C SER A 34 -9.50 0.40 2.87
N LEU A 35 -9.43 0.30 4.20
CA LEU A 35 -8.36 0.87 5.01
C LEU A 35 -7.03 0.10 4.89
N LEU A 36 -7.07 -1.07 4.24
CA LEU A 36 -5.90 -1.78 3.73
C LEU A 36 -6.19 -2.22 2.30
N TYR A 37 -5.41 -1.72 1.33
CA TYR A 37 -5.58 -2.10 -0.07
C TYR A 37 -4.29 -2.73 -0.64
N PRO A 38 -4.05 -4.04 -0.39
CA PRO A 38 -2.80 -4.71 -0.75
C PRO A 38 -2.50 -4.66 -2.27
N ALA A 39 -3.55 -4.56 -3.10
CA ALA A 39 -3.44 -4.48 -4.54
C ALA A 39 -2.69 -3.24 -5.02
N ALA A 40 -2.72 -2.13 -4.27
CA ALA A 40 -1.89 -0.95 -4.56
C ALA A 40 -0.39 -1.26 -4.50
N GLY A 41 0.04 -2.07 -3.53
CA GLY A 41 1.43 -2.49 -3.42
C GLY A 41 1.87 -3.45 -4.53
N VAL A 42 1.00 -4.39 -4.92
CA VAL A 42 1.25 -5.26 -6.08
C VAL A 42 1.43 -4.42 -7.36
N ARG A 43 0.55 -3.45 -7.58
CA ARG A 43 0.60 -2.52 -8.72
C ARG A 43 1.89 -1.73 -8.75
N LEU A 44 2.25 -1.09 -7.63
CA LEU A 44 3.48 -0.31 -7.55
C LEU A 44 4.71 -1.20 -7.78
N ALA A 45 4.76 -2.39 -7.18
CA ALA A 45 5.89 -3.31 -7.34
C ALA A 45 6.12 -3.70 -8.80
N LEU A 46 5.06 -4.02 -9.54
CA LEU A 46 5.15 -4.36 -10.95
C LEU A 46 5.60 -3.15 -11.80
N LEU A 47 4.94 -2.01 -11.65
CA LEU A 47 5.24 -0.80 -12.42
C LEU A 47 6.65 -0.28 -12.12
N TRP A 48 7.11 -0.41 -10.87
CA TRP A 48 8.46 -0.01 -10.50
C TRP A 48 9.51 -0.94 -11.11
N SER A 49 9.35 -2.26 -10.93
CA SER A 49 10.32 -3.26 -11.39
C SER A 49 10.40 -3.38 -12.92
N ARG A 50 9.27 -3.32 -13.62
CA ARG A 50 9.19 -3.50 -15.09
C ARG A 50 8.97 -2.23 -15.88
N GLY A 51 8.67 -1.15 -15.18
CA GLY A 51 8.53 0.18 -15.72
C GLY A 51 7.11 0.58 -16.10
N PRO A 52 6.90 1.90 -16.27
CA PRO A 52 5.58 2.49 -16.50
C PRO A 52 4.99 2.12 -17.87
N ARG A 53 5.76 1.51 -18.78
CA ARG A 53 5.27 1.04 -20.07
C ARG A 53 4.15 0.01 -19.97
N LEU A 54 4.02 -0.66 -18.82
CA LEU A 54 2.99 -1.66 -18.55
C LEU A 54 1.67 -1.07 -18.05
N THR A 55 1.58 0.25 -17.85
CA THR A 55 0.39 0.91 -17.28
C THR A 55 -0.91 0.50 -17.96
N LEU A 56 -0.97 0.54 -19.29
CA LEU A 56 -2.17 0.16 -20.04
C LEU A 56 -2.48 -1.34 -19.94
N ALA A 57 -1.44 -2.18 -19.88
CA ALA A 57 -1.61 -3.63 -19.71
C ALA A 57 -2.14 -3.94 -18.31
N VAL A 58 -1.60 -3.29 -17.27
CA VAL A 58 -2.07 -3.37 -15.89
C VAL A 58 -3.53 -2.93 -15.79
N MET A 59 -3.88 -1.78 -16.36
CA MET A 59 -5.26 -1.29 -16.41
C MET A 59 -6.20 -2.31 -17.06
N ALA A 60 -5.83 -2.86 -18.22
CA ALA A 60 -6.62 -3.88 -18.90
C ALA A 60 -6.75 -5.16 -18.06
N THR A 61 -5.67 -5.61 -17.41
CA THR A 61 -5.70 -6.77 -16.52
C THR A 61 -6.64 -6.54 -15.34
N GLU A 62 -6.58 -5.38 -14.68
CA GLU A 62 -7.48 -5.06 -13.56
C GLU A 62 -8.94 -5.04 -14.02
N LEU A 63 -9.25 -4.42 -15.16
CA LEU A 63 -10.59 -4.42 -15.74
C LEU A 63 -11.09 -5.83 -16.05
N ILE A 64 -10.24 -6.68 -16.64
CA ILE A 64 -10.59 -8.08 -16.94
C ILE A 64 -10.87 -8.85 -15.65
N VAL A 65 -9.98 -8.77 -14.66
CA VAL A 65 -10.15 -9.47 -13.38
C VAL A 65 -11.44 -9.02 -12.68
N GLN A 66 -11.73 -7.72 -12.68
CA GLN A 66 -12.93 -7.15 -12.07
C GLN A 66 -14.22 -7.49 -12.82
N THR A 67 -14.13 -7.65 -14.13
CA THR A 67 -15.25 -8.15 -14.96
C THR A 67 -15.52 -9.63 -14.67
N ILE A 68 -14.46 -10.45 -14.61
CA ILE A 68 -14.58 -11.89 -14.28
C ILE A 68 -15.12 -12.08 -12.86
N ALA A 69 -14.71 -11.23 -11.91
CA ALA A 69 -15.21 -11.25 -10.54
C ALA A 69 -16.67 -10.79 -10.40
N GLY A 70 -17.30 -10.33 -11.50
CA GLY A 70 -18.68 -9.86 -11.50
C GLY A 70 -18.87 -8.47 -10.86
N ILE A 71 -17.78 -7.74 -10.58
CA ILE A 71 -17.82 -6.38 -10.03
C ILE A 71 -18.16 -5.37 -11.13
N ILE A 72 -17.61 -5.58 -12.32
CA ILE A 72 -18.00 -4.83 -13.53
C ILE A 72 -18.92 -5.73 -14.36
N VAL A 73 -20.20 -5.38 -14.44
CA VAL A 73 -21.16 -6.07 -15.31
C VAL A 73 -21.54 -5.13 -16.46
N PRO A 74 -21.00 -5.34 -17.68
CA PRO A 74 -21.33 -4.51 -18.83
C PRO A 74 -22.85 -4.47 -19.07
N GLY A 75 -23.40 -3.27 -19.26
CA GLY A 75 -24.82 -3.06 -19.53
C GLY A 75 -25.70 -2.82 -18.29
N GLN A 76 -25.19 -3.00 -17.07
CA GLN A 76 -25.91 -2.60 -15.85
C GLN A 76 -25.70 -1.11 -15.51
N ALA A 77 -26.66 -0.48 -14.84
CA ALA A 77 -26.51 0.92 -14.41
C ALA A 77 -25.23 1.08 -13.55
N GLY A 78 -24.40 2.08 -13.87
CA GLY A 78 -23.15 2.36 -13.14
C GLY A 78 -21.91 1.58 -13.62
N TRP A 79 -22.02 0.72 -14.63
CA TRP A 79 -20.87 -0.09 -15.11
C TRP A 79 -19.68 0.76 -15.59
N LEU A 80 -19.94 1.90 -16.24
CA LEU A 80 -18.89 2.85 -16.67
C LEU A 80 -18.18 3.49 -15.47
N THR A 81 -18.93 3.78 -14.42
CA THR A 81 -18.38 4.35 -13.18
C THR A 81 -17.50 3.33 -12.47
N ALA A 82 -17.92 2.07 -12.40
CA ALA A 82 -17.11 0.98 -11.86
C ALA A 82 -15.82 0.78 -12.68
N ALA A 83 -15.94 0.75 -14.02
CA ALA A 83 -14.80 0.63 -14.92
C ALA A 83 -13.81 1.80 -14.76
N ASN A 84 -14.32 3.05 -14.66
CA ASN A 84 -13.48 4.22 -14.40
C ASN A 84 -12.79 4.15 -13.03
N GLY A 85 -13.51 3.68 -12.00
CA GLY A 85 -12.97 3.47 -10.65
C GLY A 85 -11.80 2.49 -10.61
N VAL A 86 -11.83 1.45 -11.45
CA VAL A 86 -10.75 0.46 -11.60
C VAL A 86 -9.62 0.99 -12.47
N ALA A 87 -9.93 1.65 -13.60
CA ALA A 87 -8.91 2.12 -14.53
C ALA A 87 -8.05 3.25 -13.97
N ARG A 88 -8.65 4.16 -13.21
CA ARG A 88 -7.99 5.37 -12.72
C ARG A 88 -6.76 5.10 -11.84
N PRO A 89 -6.82 4.29 -10.77
CA PRO A 89 -5.63 3.97 -9.97
C PRO A 89 -4.48 3.38 -10.80
N ALA A 90 -4.79 2.50 -11.76
CA ALA A 90 -3.79 1.93 -12.66
C ALA A 90 -3.07 3.02 -13.47
N LEU A 91 -3.84 3.93 -14.09
CA LEU A 91 -3.30 5.04 -14.88
C LEU A 91 -2.48 6.00 -14.02
N THR A 92 -3.01 6.41 -12.86
CA THR A 92 -2.35 7.38 -12.00
C THR A 92 -1.03 6.85 -11.44
N TYR A 93 -1.00 5.59 -10.98
CA TYR A 93 0.25 4.95 -10.54
C TYR A 93 1.27 4.89 -11.68
N GLY A 94 0.82 4.55 -12.90
CA GLY A 94 1.67 4.53 -14.08
C GLY A 94 2.31 5.88 -14.41
N ILE A 95 1.52 6.96 -14.39
CA ILE A 95 1.97 8.33 -14.64
C ILE A 95 2.96 8.77 -13.56
N VAL A 96 2.67 8.51 -12.28
CA VAL A 96 3.56 8.89 -11.18
C VAL A 96 4.88 8.14 -11.26
N VAL A 97 4.85 6.82 -11.49
CA VAL A 97 6.08 6.02 -11.65
C VAL A 97 6.90 6.52 -12.84
N TRP A 98 6.25 6.88 -13.95
CA TRP A 98 6.93 7.49 -15.09
C TRP A 98 7.59 8.82 -14.72
N LEU A 99 6.84 9.74 -14.10
CA LEU A 99 7.31 11.07 -13.74
C LEU A 99 8.48 11.00 -12.76
N VAL A 100 8.35 10.20 -11.70
CA VAL A 100 9.41 10.02 -10.69
C VAL A 100 10.67 9.43 -11.31
N ARG A 101 10.56 8.41 -12.18
CA ARG A 101 11.72 7.83 -12.87
C ARG A 101 12.35 8.82 -13.86
N HIS A 102 11.54 9.63 -14.54
CA HIS A 102 12.01 10.63 -15.49
C HIS A 102 12.76 11.77 -14.80
N VAL A 103 12.24 12.25 -13.66
CA VAL A 103 12.92 13.26 -12.82
C VAL A 103 14.19 12.69 -12.21
N ALA A 104 14.14 11.48 -11.66
CA ALA A 104 15.31 10.83 -11.06
C ALA A 104 16.44 10.63 -12.08
N ALA A 105 16.12 10.23 -13.31
CA ALA A 105 17.10 10.05 -14.38
C ALA A 105 17.79 11.35 -14.82
N ARG A 106 17.17 12.51 -14.57
CA ARG A 106 17.70 13.84 -14.91
C ARG A 106 18.30 14.58 -13.71
N SER A 107 18.17 14.02 -12.52
CA SER A 107 18.65 14.64 -11.29
C SER A 107 20.11 14.33 -11.05
N GLN A 108 20.92 15.37 -10.81
CA GLN A 108 22.29 15.23 -10.29
C GLN A 108 22.35 15.29 -8.75
N SER A 109 21.21 15.46 -8.08
CA SER A 109 21.13 15.52 -6.62
C SER A 109 20.90 14.15 -5.98
N SER A 110 20.98 14.10 -4.65
CA SER A 110 20.67 12.91 -3.84
C SER A 110 19.29 12.31 -4.12
N LEU A 111 18.34 13.10 -4.66
CA LEU A 111 17.02 12.65 -5.11
C LEU A 111 17.07 11.65 -6.27
N GLY A 112 18.14 11.64 -7.06
CA GLY A 112 18.31 10.70 -8.18
C GLY A 112 18.84 9.33 -7.77
N VAL A 113 19.38 9.19 -6.55
CA VAL A 113 20.04 7.97 -6.11
C VAL A 113 19.06 7.08 -5.34
N ALA A 114 19.08 5.78 -5.65
CA ALA A 114 18.30 4.80 -4.89
C ALA A 114 18.68 4.86 -3.39
N PRO A 115 17.72 4.74 -2.45
CA PRO A 115 16.33 4.31 -2.63
C PRO A 115 15.31 5.45 -2.80
N MET A 116 15.73 6.72 -2.87
CA MET A 116 14.85 7.88 -2.73
C MET A 116 13.72 7.97 -3.79
N PRO A 117 13.95 7.68 -5.09
CA PRO A 117 12.89 7.67 -6.09
C PRO A 117 11.76 6.68 -5.78
N LEU A 118 12.09 5.50 -5.24
CA LEU A 118 11.07 4.50 -4.88
C LEU A 118 10.19 5.01 -3.73
N GLY A 119 10.81 5.60 -2.71
CA GLY A 119 10.09 6.20 -1.58
C GLY A 119 9.14 7.32 -2.04
N LEU A 120 9.61 8.18 -2.96
CA LEU A 120 8.77 9.21 -3.54
C LEU A 120 7.58 8.63 -4.31
N ALA A 121 7.80 7.62 -5.16
CA ALA A 121 6.71 6.97 -5.89
C ALA A 121 5.71 6.26 -4.96
N ALA A 122 6.21 5.64 -3.88
CA ALA A 122 5.39 4.94 -2.90
C ALA A 122 4.41 5.86 -2.15
N VAL A 123 4.76 7.13 -1.95
CA VAL A 123 3.88 8.12 -1.31
C VAL A 123 3.05 8.90 -2.33
N THR A 124 3.68 9.36 -3.42
CA THR A 124 3.02 10.23 -4.40
C THR A 124 1.97 9.50 -5.23
N ALA A 125 2.12 8.19 -5.49
CA ALA A 125 1.14 7.43 -6.28
C ALA A 125 -0.22 7.29 -5.56
N PRO A 126 -0.29 6.83 -4.30
CA PRO A 126 -1.53 6.85 -3.50
C PRO A 126 -2.20 8.23 -3.44
N VAL A 127 -1.42 9.28 -3.16
CA VAL A 127 -1.92 10.65 -3.05
C VAL A 127 -2.48 11.14 -4.38
N ALA A 128 -1.76 10.92 -5.49
CA ALA A 128 -2.22 11.31 -6.82
C ALA A 128 -3.48 10.52 -7.23
N ALA A 129 -3.55 9.23 -6.92
CA ALA A 129 -4.72 8.40 -7.23
C ALA A 129 -5.97 8.90 -6.49
N THR A 130 -5.80 9.34 -5.26
CA THR A 130 -6.86 9.97 -4.44
C THR A 130 -7.29 11.31 -5.03
N MET A 131 -6.34 12.16 -5.42
CA MET A 131 -6.65 13.44 -6.06
C MET A 131 -7.36 13.26 -7.39
N ALA A 132 -7.00 12.23 -8.17
CA ALA A 132 -7.72 11.86 -9.37
C ALA A 132 -9.14 11.36 -9.08
N ALA A 133 -9.41 10.86 -7.87
CA ALA A 133 -10.74 10.43 -7.44
C ALA A 133 -11.66 11.58 -7.05
N LEU A 134 -11.09 12.68 -6.57
CA LEU A 134 -11.81 13.82 -6.01
C LEU A 134 -12.87 14.43 -6.95
N PRO A 135 -12.62 14.68 -8.26
CA PRO A 135 -13.65 15.20 -9.15
C PRO A 135 -14.89 14.31 -9.18
N TRP A 136 -14.70 12.99 -9.24
CA TRP A 136 -15.81 12.04 -9.35
C TRP A 136 -16.63 11.95 -8.06
N THR A 137 -15.95 12.05 -6.91
CA THR A 137 -16.64 12.09 -5.61
C THR A 137 -17.46 13.37 -5.41
N LEU A 138 -17.11 14.47 -6.10
CA LEU A 138 -17.85 15.74 -6.04
C LEU A 138 -19.01 15.79 -7.06
N PHE A 139 -18.80 15.25 -8.27
CA PHE A 139 -19.80 15.29 -9.35
C PHE A 139 -20.84 14.16 -9.28
N SER A 140 -20.59 13.07 -8.54
CA SER A 140 -21.56 11.97 -8.40
C SER A 140 -21.55 11.36 -6.99
N PRO A 141 -21.97 12.12 -5.96
CA PRO A 141 -22.02 11.66 -4.57
C PRO A 141 -22.99 10.48 -4.34
N GLU A 142 -24.03 10.37 -5.18
CA GLU A 142 -25.00 9.27 -5.15
C GLU A 142 -24.40 7.90 -5.51
N LEU A 143 -23.28 7.87 -6.24
CA LEU A 143 -22.62 6.63 -6.68
C LEU A 143 -21.59 6.09 -5.68
N THR A 144 -21.17 6.90 -4.71
CA THR A 144 -20.24 6.50 -3.65
C THR A 144 -20.95 6.17 -2.33
N GLY A 145 -22.26 6.42 -2.23
CA GLY A 145 -23.05 6.21 -1.01
C GLY A 145 -22.68 7.15 0.13
N VAL A 146 -22.04 8.28 -0.19
CA VAL A 146 -21.44 9.22 0.76
C VAL A 146 -22.11 10.58 0.60
N SER A 147 -22.88 11.00 1.61
CA SER A 147 -23.58 12.28 1.63
C SER A 147 -22.88 13.27 2.60
N GLY A 148 -22.26 14.30 2.01
CA GLY A 148 -21.70 15.44 2.74
C GLY A 148 -20.16 15.46 2.86
N LEU A 149 -19.62 16.67 3.01
CA LEU A 149 -18.18 16.97 2.95
C LEU A 149 -17.33 16.15 3.95
N ARG A 150 -17.85 15.90 5.16
CA ARG A 150 -17.16 15.11 6.18
C ARG A 150 -16.95 13.66 5.76
N GLN A 151 -17.98 13.03 5.20
CA GLN A 151 -17.90 11.64 4.76
C GLN A 151 -17.01 11.52 3.51
N THR A 152 -17.06 12.50 2.60
CA THR A 152 -16.17 12.53 1.42
C THR A 152 -14.70 12.61 1.83
N VAL A 153 -14.36 13.50 2.78
CA VAL A 153 -13.00 13.60 3.31
C VAL A 153 -12.59 12.30 3.99
N ALA A 154 -13.41 11.74 4.87
CA ALA A 154 -13.11 10.47 5.54
C ALA A 154 -12.89 9.32 4.55
N SER A 155 -13.69 9.23 3.50
CA SER A 155 -13.58 8.21 2.46
C SER A 155 -12.29 8.37 1.64
N LEU A 156 -11.96 9.60 1.20
CA LEU A 156 -10.70 9.89 0.49
C LEU A 156 -9.47 9.67 1.37
N THR A 157 -9.56 10.02 2.65
CA THR A 157 -8.50 9.72 3.62
C THR A 157 -8.31 8.22 3.79
N GLY A 158 -9.41 7.45 3.91
CA GLY A 158 -9.36 5.99 3.96
C GLY A 158 -8.73 5.39 2.69
N PHE A 159 -9.03 5.95 1.51
CA PHE A 159 -8.39 5.56 0.25
C PHE A 159 -6.86 5.76 0.31
N VAL A 160 -6.39 6.96 0.68
CA VAL A 160 -4.94 7.27 0.75
C VAL A 160 -4.25 6.32 1.72
N VAL A 161 -4.82 6.15 2.91
CA VAL A 161 -4.25 5.31 3.97
C VAL A 161 -4.21 3.85 3.53
N GLY A 162 -5.29 3.34 2.95
CA GLY A 162 -5.36 1.98 2.45
C GLY A 162 -4.34 1.69 1.35
N ASP A 163 -4.19 2.62 0.40
CA ASP A 163 -3.19 2.51 -0.67
C ASP A 163 -1.77 2.63 -0.13
N LEU A 164 -1.51 3.54 0.83
CA LEU A 164 -0.19 3.71 1.46
C LEU A 164 0.23 2.46 2.24
N LEU A 165 -0.65 1.94 3.10
CA LEU A 165 -0.40 0.71 3.86
C LEU A 165 -0.23 -0.48 2.91
N GLY A 166 -1.11 -0.57 1.91
CA GLY A 166 -0.99 -1.57 0.85
C GLY A 166 0.34 -1.51 0.13
N VAL A 167 0.85 -0.32 -0.19
CA VAL A 167 2.16 -0.10 -0.79
C VAL A 167 3.30 -0.45 0.16
N LEU A 168 3.23 -0.02 1.41
CA LEU A 168 4.29 -0.17 2.40
C LEU A 168 4.50 -1.63 2.83
N LEU A 169 3.41 -2.38 3.01
CA LEU A 169 3.45 -3.80 3.34
C LEU A 169 3.70 -4.66 2.09
N ILE A 170 3.02 -4.28 1.01
CA ILE A 170 3.03 -4.76 -0.37
C ILE A 170 4.37 -4.84 -1.11
N ALA A 171 4.82 -3.65 -1.50
CA ALA A 171 5.79 -3.46 -2.56
C ALA A 171 7.22 -3.83 -2.14
N PRO A 172 7.71 -3.51 -0.92
CA PRO A 172 9.06 -3.88 -0.50
C PRO A 172 9.37 -5.38 -0.57
N PRO A 173 8.55 -6.31 -0.03
CA PRO A 173 8.87 -7.74 -0.10
C PRO A 173 8.79 -8.27 -1.53
N LEU A 174 7.82 -7.83 -2.33
CA LEU A 174 7.74 -8.23 -3.74
C LEU A 174 8.97 -7.77 -4.53
N LEU A 175 9.40 -6.53 -4.33
CA LEU A 175 10.61 -6.03 -4.95
C LEU A 175 11.82 -6.81 -4.43
N TRP A 176 11.90 -7.13 -3.14
CA TRP A 176 13.01 -7.91 -2.60
C TRP A 176 13.11 -9.30 -3.25
N VAL A 177 11.99 -10.01 -3.43
CA VAL A 177 11.96 -11.30 -4.15
C VAL A 177 12.43 -11.15 -5.59
N VAL A 178 12.01 -10.09 -6.29
CA VAL A 178 12.45 -9.82 -7.67
C VAL A 178 13.96 -9.59 -7.75
N HIS A 179 14.54 -8.83 -6.81
CA HIS A 179 15.99 -8.61 -6.76
C HIS A 179 16.75 -9.87 -6.32
N ALA A 180 16.21 -10.64 -5.37
CA ALA A 180 16.82 -11.89 -4.90
C ALA A 180 16.88 -12.96 -5.99
N GLY A 181 15.91 -12.99 -6.92
CA GLY A 181 15.96 -13.85 -8.09
C GLY A 181 16.96 -13.41 -9.18
N GLN A 182 17.47 -12.17 -9.10
CA GLN A 182 18.48 -11.62 -10.01
C GLN A 182 19.90 -11.75 -9.45
N ASP A 183 20.05 -11.69 -8.13
CA ASP A 183 21.32 -11.91 -7.43
C ASP A 183 21.61 -13.42 -7.31
N ARG A 184 22.88 -13.81 -7.49
CA ARG A 184 23.33 -15.20 -7.22
C ARG A 184 23.03 -15.60 -5.76
N PRO A 185 22.75 -16.88 -5.47
CA PRO A 185 22.43 -17.33 -4.12
C PRO A 185 23.52 -16.91 -3.15
N ARG A 186 23.19 -15.98 -2.24
CA ARG A 186 24.08 -15.60 -1.15
C ARG A 186 24.13 -16.77 -0.17
N ALA A 187 25.34 -17.20 0.17
CA ALA A 187 25.57 -18.25 1.16
C ALA A 187 24.83 -17.91 2.47
N LEU A 188 24.13 -18.90 3.02
CA LEU A 188 23.47 -18.84 4.32
C LEU A 188 24.47 -18.36 5.39
N HIS A 189 24.39 -17.07 5.71
CA HIS A 189 25.20 -16.49 6.78
C HIS A 189 24.62 -16.93 8.11
N ARG A 190 25.44 -17.59 8.93
CA ARG A 190 25.08 -17.84 10.34
C ARG A 190 25.02 -16.50 11.08
N PRO A 191 23.97 -16.26 11.87
CA PRO A 191 23.84 -15.03 12.60
C PRO A 191 24.98 -14.92 13.64
N THR A 192 25.62 -13.77 13.71
CA THR A 192 26.63 -13.49 14.72
C THR A 192 25.96 -13.13 16.05
N LEU A 193 26.63 -13.35 17.18
CA LEU A 193 26.12 -12.96 18.52
C LEU A 193 25.72 -11.48 18.58
N ARG A 194 26.44 -10.60 17.87
CA ARG A 194 26.11 -9.17 17.76
C ARG A 194 24.78 -8.91 17.06
N GLN A 195 24.43 -9.72 16.05
CA GLN A 195 23.13 -9.63 15.37
C GLN A 195 22.00 -10.14 16.28
N LEU A 196 22.24 -11.21 17.05
CA LEU A 196 21.28 -11.70 18.03
C LEU A 196 21.00 -10.66 19.14
N ALA A 197 22.05 -10.00 19.64
CA ALA A 197 21.90 -8.91 20.62
C ALA A 197 21.11 -7.72 20.05
N GLY A 198 21.40 -7.32 18.80
CA GLY A 198 20.63 -6.27 18.13
C GLY A 198 19.16 -6.62 17.91
N LEU A 199 18.87 -7.90 17.61
CA LEU A 199 17.51 -8.39 17.45
C LEU A 199 16.75 -8.40 18.79
N ALA A 200 17.40 -8.83 19.88
CA ALA A 200 16.82 -8.76 21.22
C ALA A 200 16.52 -7.32 21.64
N GLU A 201 17.42 -6.38 21.33
CA GLU A 201 17.21 -4.97 21.60
C GLU A 201 16.03 -4.39 20.80
N ALA A 202 15.96 -4.66 19.49
CA ALA A 202 14.85 -4.22 18.66
C ALA A 202 13.51 -4.80 19.15
N ALA A 203 13.49 -6.08 19.52
CA ALA A 203 12.31 -6.75 20.05
C ALA A 203 11.86 -6.13 21.39
N LEU A 204 12.81 -5.80 22.27
CA LEU A 204 12.52 -5.19 23.57
C LEU A 204 11.97 -3.76 23.41
N VAL A 205 12.60 -2.94 22.56
CA VAL A 205 12.12 -1.58 22.27
C VAL A 205 10.73 -1.60 21.63
N LEU A 206 10.51 -2.47 20.64
CA LEU A 206 9.21 -2.60 19.98
C LEU A 206 8.14 -3.12 20.96
N GLY A 207 8.46 -4.15 21.73
CA GLY A 207 7.54 -4.71 22.72
C GLY A 207 7.16 -3.71 23.81
N ALA A 208 8.13 -2.97 24.34
CA ALA A 208 7.88 -1.92 25.34
C ALA A 208 7.02 -0.79 24.76
N ALA A 209 7.26 -0.38 23.52
CA ALA A 209 6.46 0.65 22.86
C ALA A 209 5.02 0.20 22.58
N ILE A 210 4.82 -1.05 22.15
CA ILE A 210 3.48 -1.63 21.99
C ILE A 210 2.76 -1.69 23.35
N ALA A 211 3.43 -2.16 24.40
CA ALA A 211 2.87 -2.21 25.75
C ALA A 211 2.51 -0.82 26.29
N ALA A 212 3.33 0.20 26.01
CA ALA A 212 3.02 1.57 26.36
C ALA A 212 1.80 2.09 25.59
N SER A 213 1.70 1.81 24.29
CA SER A 213 0.52 2.17 23.49
C SER A 213 -0.75 1.49 24.00
N THR A 214 -0.70 0.22 24.39
CA THR A 214 -1.86 -0.49 24.95
C THR A 214 -2.26 0.06 26.32
N LEU A 215 -1.30 0.34 27.20
CA LEU A 215 -1.58 0.94 28.52
C LEU A 215 -2.20 2.33 28.40
N LEU A 216 -1.71 3.16 27.49
CA LEU A 216 -2.30 4.48 27.25
C LEU A 216 -3.73 4.40 26.72
N ALA A 217 -4.03 3.38 25.91
CA ALA A 217 -5.39 3.11 25.46
C ALA A 217 -6.32 2.69 26.60
N GLU A 218 -5.85 1.83 27.51
CA GLU A 218 -6.61 1.42 28.70
C GLU A 218 -6.92 2.59 29.64
N ILE A 219 -6.01 3.58 29.74
CA ILE A 219 -6.18 4.76 30.60
C ILE A 219 -7.11 5.82 29.95
N GLY A 220 -7.64 5.56 28.76
CA GLY A 220 -8.62 6.44 28.09
C GLY A 220 -8.00 7.67 27.42
N LEU A 221 -6.69 7.68 27.19
CA LEU A 221 -5.99 8.76 26.45
C LEU A 221 -6.12 8.61 24.91
N GLY A 222 -7.07 7.81 24.44
CA GLY A 222 -7.24 7.42 23.04
C GLY A 222 -6.28 6.31 22.63
N VAL A 223 -6.09 6.07 21.33
CA VAL A 223 -5.07 5.12 20.83
C VAL A 223 -3.82 5.89 20.36
N PRO A 224 -2.90 6.28 21.27
CA PRO A 224 -1.67 6.91 20.84
C PRO A 224 -0.78 5.85 20.19
N ALA A 225 -0.78 5.83 18.85
CA ALA A 225 0.16 5.06 18.04
C ALA A 225 1.60 5.62 18.15
N ALA A 226 1.78 6.81 18.73
CA ALA A 226 3.05 7.53 18.80
C ALA A 226 4.24 6.72 19.38
N PRO A 227 4.11 5.98 20.50
CA PRO A 227 5.19 5.13 21.00
C PRO A 227 5.62 4.08 19.99
N ALA A 228 4.67 3.35 19.38
CA ALA A 228 4.95 2.35 18.36
C ALA A 228 5.58 2.97 17.10
N LEU A 229 5.09 4.12 16.64
CA LEU A 229 5.66 4.85 15.51
C LEU A 229 7.11 5.29 15.76
N LEU A 230 7.39 5.82 16.96
CA LEU A 230 8.75 6.21 17.36
C LEU A 230 9.67 5.00 17.45
N ALA A 231 9.20 3.87 17.97
CA ALA A 231 9.97 2.63 18.02
C ALA A 231 10.31 2.12 16.61
N VAL A 232 9.32 2.11 15.70
CA VAL A 232 9.53 1.73 14.29
C VAL A 232 10.56 2.66 13.63
N ALA A 233 10.43 3.98 13.80
CA ALA A 233 11.37 4.95 13.24
C ALA A 233 12.79 4.74 13.79
N TRP A 234 12.91 4.55 15.11
CA TRP A 234 14.19 4.29 15.77
C TRP A 234 14.83 2.98 15.29
N ILE A 235 14.07 1.89 15.17
CA ILE A 235 14.55 0.60 14.65
C ILE A 235 15.06 0.77 13.21
N GLY A 236 14.31 1.51 12.38
CA GLY A 236 14.72 1.82 11.02
C GLY A 236 16.02 2.64 10.93
N LEU A 237 16.18 3.64 11.79
CA LEU A 237 17.40 4.46 11.86
C LEU A 237 18.60 3.67 12.37
N ARG A 238 18.40 2.78 13.36
CA ARG A 238 19.48 2.05 14.03
C ARG A 238 19.93 0.81 13.29
N PHE A 239 18.99 0.00 12.80
CA PHE A 239 19.26 -1.31 12.21
C PHE A 239 19.05 -1.32 10.69
N GLY A 240 18.62 -0.20 10.12
CA GLY A 240 18.44 -0.01 8.69
C GLY A 240 17.05 -0.39 8.18
N ARG A 241 16.89 -0.29 6.86
CA ARG A 241 15.60 -0.39 6.16
C ARG A 241 14.86 -1.71 6.40
N THR A 242 15.55 -2.84 6.39
CA THR A 242 14.93 -4.16 6.53
C THR A 242 14.34 -4.35 7.93
N ALA A 243 15.07 -3.95 8.97
CA ALA A 243 14.60 -4.01 10.34
C ALA A 243 13.41 -3.08 10.58
N GLY A 244 13.47 -1.85 10.05
CA GLY A 244 12.33 -0.91 10.11
C GLY A 244 11.09 -1.48 9.41
N TRP A 245 11.25 -2.09 8.23
CA TRP A 245 10.15 -2.74 7.53
C TRP A 245 9.58 -3.94 8.30
N CYS A 246 10.42 -4.80 8.89
CA CYS A 246 9.94 -5.88 9.75
C CYS A 246 9.14 -5.34 10.94
N ALA A 247 9.59 -4.25 11.57
CA ALA A 247 8.86 -3.62 12.66
C ALA A 247 7.49 -3.10 12.21
N ILE A 248 7.40 -2.46 11.03
CA ILE A 248 6.12 -2.05 10.43
C ILE A 248 5.19 -3.25 10.23
N VAL A 249 5.70 -4.35 9.67
CA VAL A 249 4.92 -5.58 9.43
C VAL A 249 4.41 -6.19 10.74
N ILE A 250 5.24 -6.23 11.78
CA ILE A 250 4.85 -6.74 13.10
C ILE A 250 3.72 -5.88 13.68
N VAL A 251 3.87 -4.55 13.68
CA VAL A 251 2.84 -3.63 14.17
C VAL A 251 1.55 -3.80 13.36
N ALA A 252 1.64 -3.86 12.02
CA ALA A 252 0.49 -4.09 11.16
C ALA A 252 -0.19 -5.44 11.43
N ALA A 253 0.57 -6.52 11.62
CA ALA A 253 0.04 -7.85 11.92
C ALA A 253 -0.71 -7.89 13.26
N ILE A 254 -0.33 -7.03 14.22
CA ILE A 254 -1.02 -6.89 15.50
C ILE A 254 -2.29 -6.05 15.31
N VAL A 255 -2.22 -4.91 14.62
CA VAL A 255 -3.33 -3.94 14.54
C VAL A 255 -4.41 -4.33 13.53
N LEU A 256 -4.04 -4.83 12.35
CA LEU A 256 -4.97 -5.12 11.24
C LEU A 256 -6.09 -6.13 11.59
N PRO A 257 -5.86 -7.19 12.39
CA PRO A 257 -6.94 -8.09 12.79
C PRO A 257 -8.01 -7.38 13.64
N PHE A 258 -7.61 -6.46 14.53
CA PHE A 258 -8.57 -5.70 15.34
C PHE A 258 -9.42 -4.79 14.47
N THR A 259 -8.84 -4.19 13.43
CA THR A 259 -9.55 -3.24 12.56
C THR A 259 -10.46 -3.88 11.52
N ALA A 260 -10.43 -5.20 11.39
CA ALA A 260 -11.36 -6.00 10.58
C ALA A 260 -12.67 -6.34 11.32
N THR A 261 -12.77 -6.02 12.61
CA THR A 261 -13.98 -6.21 13.43
C THR A 261 -14.89 -4.97 13.40
N ASP A 262 -16.11 -5.07 13.94
CA ASP A 262 -17.10 -3.98 14.00
C ASP A 262 -16.68 -2.85 14.96
N LEU A 263 -15.68 -2.07 14.54
CA LEU A 263 -15.24 -0.84 15.21
C LEU A 263 -15.87 0.39 14.55
N PRO A 264 -16.18 1.45 15.33
CA PRO A 264 -16.59 2.74 14.79
C PRO A 264 -15.57 3.28 13.77
N VAL A 265 -16.05 3.88 12.67
CA VAL A 265 -15.20 4.33 11.54
C VAL A 265 -14.08 5.29 11.99
N ALA A 266 -14.35 6.17 12.96
CA ALA A 266 -13.36 7.10 13.48
C ALA A 266 -12.20 6.38 14.20
N GLU A 267 -12.51 5.32 14.96
CA GLU A 267 -11.53 4.52 15.68
C GLU A 267 -10.74 3.61 14.73
N ARG A 268 -11.41 3.05 13.71
CA ARG A 268 -10.74 2.33 12.62
C ARG A 268 -9.77 3.24 11.86
N LEU A 269 -10.17 4.45 11.50
CA LEU A 269 -9.30 5.41 10.82
C LEU A 269 -8.10 5.80 11.68
N ALA A 270 -8.31 6.05 12.98
CA ALA A 270 -7.24 6.40 13.91
C ALA A 270 -6.18 5.30 14.06
N LEU A 271 -6.59 4.02 13.99
CA LEU A 271 -5.68 2.87 14.06
C LEU A 271 -4.86 2.63 12.78
N HIS A 272 -5.35 3.08 11.62
CA HIS A 272 -4.65 2.93 10.34
C HIS A 272 -3.77 4.13 9.97
N MET A 273 -3.97 5.29 10.62
CA MET A 273 -3.09 6.46 10.52
C MET A 273 -1.83 6.29 11.36
#